data_AF-A0A7X4CJ54-F1
#
_entry.id   AF-A0A7X4CJ54-F1
#
_cell.length_a   1.000
_cell.length_b   1.000
_cell.length_c   1.000
_cell.angle_alpha   90.00
_cell.angle_beta   90.00
_cell.angle_gamma   90.00
#
_symmetry.space_group_name_H-M   'P 1'
#
loop_
_entity.id
_entity.type
_entity.pdbx_description
1 polymer ?
#
loop_
_entity_poly.entity_id
_entity_poly.type
_entity_poly.pdbx_seq_one_letter_code
_entity_poly.pdbx_strand_id
1 'polypeptide(L)'
;MFFSGAAFVCWLPWTLRNQAVGGGSVYIKQLFMVNPYHPERGLLDVGGFVERFIGHAHRYLTGELPNTLVPFFDGTETIFHPAPLLLIALAVAVTVFCIKRGEHLLLLLYAAFSMGIVLLWPWPGDRFLVPIVPVLVLLGVWAVLQIRDRLAGGQVGRFVVWGCFLVCVIGQIGGVKRLADYAAADYPPPWLRYYQAGQWLKANASEDAIVLCRKGYWMYIVSGRRCVGFPFDEPAKVLAHMEREKVDYVVLESLGFPQTGQYLYPAIKEYESRFQVVWHDPVVPTFVLRFLRL
;
A
#
# COMPACT_ATOMS: atom_id res chain seq x y z
N MET A 1 19.39 8.56 26.42
CA MET A 1 20.71 8.17 25.86
C MET A 1 20.88 6.66 25.73
N PHE A 2 20.67 5.86 26.78
CA PHE A 2 20.87 4.40 26.71
C PHE A 2 19.99 3.70 25.65
N PHE A 3 18.70 4.03 25.59
CA PHE A 3 17.77 3.47 24.61
C PHE A 3 18.16 3.78 23.15
N SER A 4 18.54 5.03 22.88
CA SER A 4 19.00 5.46 21.55
C SER A 4 20.30 4.75 21.14
N GLY A 5 21.23 4.57 22.09
CA GLY A 5 22.45 3.80 21.88
C GLY A 5 22.18 2.32 21.58
N ALA A 6 21.29 1.69 22.36
CA ALA A 6 20.90 0.30 22.14
C ALA A 6 20.19 0.12 20.78
N ALA A 7 19.28 1.02 20.42
CA ALA A 7 18.61 0.99 19.12
C ALA A 7 19.62 1.13 17.96
N PHE A 8 20.61 2.01 18.10
CA PHE A 8 21.68 2.16 17.12
C PHE A 8 22.54 0.89 16.98
N VAL A 9 22.94 0.29 18.10
CA VAL A 9 23.71 -0.97 18.12
C VAL A 9 22.92 -2.12 17.47
N CYS A 10 21.62 -2.22 17.71
CA CYS A 10 20.78 -3.24 17.08
C CYS A 10 20.53 -2.99 15.59
N TRP A 11 20.49 -1.73 15.15
CA TRP A 11 20.27 -1.35 13.75
C TRP A 11 21.53 -1.55 12.89
N LEU A 12 22.72 -1.34 13.46
CA LEU A 12 23.97 -1.29 12.71
C LEU A 12 24.30 -2.59 11.94
N PRO A 13 24.19 -3.81 12.52
CA PRO A 13 24.51 -5.04 11.79
C PRO A 13 23.65 -5.25 10.54
N TRP A 14 22.35 -4.92 10.62
CA TRP A 14 21.44 -5.03 9.47
C TRP A 14 21.81 -4.06 8.35
N THR A 15 22.16 -2.83 8.71
CA THR A 15 22.59 -1.81 7.75
C THR A 15 23.89 -2.20 7.06
N LEU A 16 24.88 -2.68 7.81
CA LEU A 16 26.15 -3.17 7.25
C LEU A 16 25.94 -4.35 6.31
N ARG A 17 25.09 -5.31 6.71
CA ARG A 17 24.73 -6.46 5.86
C ARG A 17 24.07 -6.02 4.55
N ASN A 18 23.12 -5.08 4.60
CA ASN A 18 22.44 -4.58 3.40
C ASN A 18 23.38 -3.82 2.45
N GLN A 19 24.37 -3.10 2.99
CA GLN A 19 25.41 -2.50 2.17
C GLN A 19 26.30 -3.56 1.51
N ALA A 20 26.73 -4.58 2.26
CA ALA A 20 27.61 -5.63 1.76
C ALA A 20 27.00 -6.47 0.63
N VAL A 21 25.69 -6.75 0.67
CA VAL A 21 24.98 -7.51 -0.38
C VAL A 21 24.54 -6.66 -1.58
N GLY A 22 25.01 -5.40 -1.68
CA GLY A 22 24.70 -4.49 -2.79
C GLY A 22 23.28 -3.90 -2.77
N GLY A 23 22.48 -4.20 -1.74
CA GLY A 23 21.11 -3.69 -1.61
C GLY A 23 21.03 -2.22 -1.19
N GLY A 24 22.01 -1.75 -0.40
CA GLY A 24 21.98 -0.41 0.20
C GLY A 24 20.64 -0.11 0.90
N SER A 25 20.31 1.17 1.07
CA SER A 25 18.97 1.55 1.55
C SER A 25 18.02 1.77 0.37
N VAL A 26 17.41 0.69 -0.11
CA VAL A 26 16.40 0.72 -1.19
C VAL A 26 15.30 1.73 -0.87
N TYR A 27 14.80 1.75 0.36
CA TYR A 27 13.73 2.65 0.78
C TYR A 27 14.13 4.13 0.81
N ILE A 28 15.37 4.43 1.24
CA ILE A 28 15.87 5.82 1.16
C ILE A 28 15.95 6.24 -0.31
N LYS A 29 16.48 5.40 -1.21
CA LYS A 29 16.51 5.72 -2.64
C LYS A 29 15.12 5.99 -3.20
N GLN A 30 14.14 5.15 -2.85
CA GLN A 30 12.74 5.32 -3.27
C GLN A 30 12.14 6.63 -2.77
N LEU A 31 12.43 7.04 -1.54
CA LEU A 31 11.95 8.31 -0.97
C LEU A 31 12.32 9.51 -1.85
N PHE A 32 13.54 9.52 -2.39
CA PHE A 32 14.04 10.58 -3.27
C PHE A 32 13.62 10.43 -4.73
N MET A 33 13.10 9.28 -5.17
CA MET A 33 12.66 9.11 -6.56
C MET A 33 11.36 9.86 -6.82
N VAL A 34 11.22 10.45 -8.01
CA VAL A 34 9.93 11.02 -8.47
C VAL A 34 8.85 9.95 -8.46
N ASN A 35 9.15 8.77 -9.05
CA ASN A 35 8.28 7.60 -9.03
C ASN A 35 9.14 6.32 -9.05
N PRO A 36 9.07 5.46 -8.03
CA PRO A 36 9.90 4.25 -8.00
C PRO A 36 9.57 3.20 -9.07
N TYR A 37 8.41 3.30 -9.72
CA TYR A 37 8.06 2.47 -10.88
C TYR A 37 8.61 3.01 -12.20
N HIS A 38 9.08 4.26 -12.20
CA HIS A 38 9.67 4.95 -13.35
C HIS A 38 11.00 5.61 -12.95
N PRO A 39 12.06 4.80 -12.68
CA PRO A 39 13.36 5.32 -12.24
C PRO A 39 13.98 6.33 -13.21
N GLU A 40 13.63 6.25 -14.50
CA GLU A 40 14.06 7.16 -15.55
C GLU A 40 13.60 8.61 -15.33
N ARG A 41 12.58 8.84 -14.51
CA ARG A 41 12.11 10.19 -14.13
C ARG A 41 13.03 10.89 -13.13
N GLY A 42 14.06 10.21 -12.64
CA GLY A 42 15.06 10.79 -11.75
C GLY A 42 14.56 11.03 -10.32
N LEU A 43 15.25 11.95 -9.65
CA LEU A 43 15.05 12.28 -8.24
C LEU A 43 14.24 13.57 -8.08
N LEU A 44 13.55 13.70 -6.96
CA LEU A 44 12.89 14.94 -6.56
C LEU A 44 13.91 16.02 -6.24
N ASP A 45 13.61 17.24 -6.68
CA ASP A 45 14.18 18.46 -6.15
C ASP A 45 13.35 18.95 -4.94
N VAL A 46 13.75 20.10 -4.37
CA VAL A 46 13.06 20.69 -3.22
C VAL A 46 11.60 21.02 -3.56
N GLY A 47 11.33 21.52 -4.77
CA GLY A 47 9.98 21.82 -5.24
C GLY A 47 9.10 20.57 -5.28
N GLY A 48 9.62 19.48 -5.87
CA GLY A 48 8.92 18.21 -5.95
C GLY A 48 8.62 17.58 -4.58
N PHE A 49 9.49 17.78 -3.58
CA PHE A 49 9.18 17.38 -2.21
C PHE A 49 8.01 18.17 -1.61
N VAL A 50 7.97 19.49 -1.84
CA VAL A 50 6.87 20.36 -1.37
C VAL A 50 5.56 19.98 -2.06
N GLU A 51 5.57 19.78 -3.39
CA GLU A 51 4.40 19.37 -4.16
C GLU A 51 3.86 18.02 -3.68
N ARG A 52 4.74 17.03 -3.46
CA ARG A 52 4.35 15.73 -2.90
C ARG A 52 3.72 15.89 -1.53
N PHE A 53 4.36 16.65 -0.64
CA PHE A 53 3.86 16.87 0.71
C PHE A 53 2.46 17.49 0.69
N ILE A 54 2.24 18.54 -0.10
CA ILE A 54 0.93 19.21 -0.21
C ILE A 54 -0.12 18.29 -0.82
N GLY A 55 0.23 17.60 -1.93
CA GLY A 55 -0.67 16.67 -2.60
C GLY A 55 -1.09 15.51 -1.68
N HIS A 56 -0.16 14.96 -0.92
CA HIS A 56 -0.47 13.94 0.07
C HIS A 56 -1.22 14.51 1.26
N ALA A 57 -0.89 15.70 1.77
CA ALA A 57 -1.63 16.32 2.87
C ALA A 57 -3.11 16.49 2.49
N HIS A 58 -3.39 16.98 1.28
CA HIS A 58 -4.74 17.05 0.75
C HIS A 58 -5.39 15.66 0.71
N ARG A 59 -4.76 14.68 0.06
CA ARG A 59 -5.31 13.32 -0.09
C ARG A 59 -5.57 12.61 1.25
N TYR A 60 -4.67 12.75 2.22
CA TYR A 60 -4.83 12.15 3.54
C TYR A 60 -5.97 12.83 4.31
N LEU A 61 -6.11 14.16 4.20
CA LEU A 61 -7.19 14.89 4.87
C LEU A 61 -8.57 14.62 4.25
N THR A 62 -8.68 14.50 2.93
CA THR A 62 -9.96 14.37 2.21
C THR A 62 -10.33 12.94 1.83
N GLY A 63 -9.49 11.95 2.15
CA GLY A 63 -9.78 10.55 1.80
C GLY A 63 -9.26 9.57 2.82
N GLU A 64 -7.93 9.46 2.94
CA GLU A 64 -7.33 8.33 3.67
C GLU A 64 -7.66 8.36 5.18
N LEU A 65 -7.56 9.52 5.86
CA LEU A 65 -7.89 9.65 7.28
C LEU A 65 -9.41 9.53 7.55
N PRO A 66 -10.30 10.23 6.81
CA PRO A 66 -11.74 10.03 6.98
C PRO A 66 -12.18 8.57 6.80
N ASN A 67 -11.73 7.92 5.73
CA ASN A 67 -12.07 6.52 5.46
C ASN A 67 -11.52 5.55 6.52
N THR A 68 -10.43 5.92 7.19
CA THR A 68 -9.83 5.09 8.24
C THR A 68 -10.45 5.31 9.61
N LEU A 69 -10.72 6.57 9.99
CA LEU A 69 -11.09 6.94 11.36
C LEU A 69 -12.58 7.21 11.55
N VAL A 70 -13.25 7.72 10.51
CA VAL A 70 -14.67 8.11 10.54
C VAL A 70 -15.41 7.71 9.25
N PRO A 71 -15.40 6.40 8.86
CA PRO A 71 -15.92 5.91 7.58
C PRO A 71 -17.45 5.98 7.42
N PHE A 72 -18.15 6.59 8.38
CA PHE A 72 -19.58 6.86 8.35
C PHE A 72 -19.91 8.23 7.70
N PHE A 73 -18.89 8.98 7.31
CA PHE A 73 -19.02 10.14 6.43
C PHE A 73 -18.74 9.73 4.98
N ASP A 74 -19.71 9.92 4.10
CA ASP A 74 -19.53 9.72 2.65
C ASP A 74 -19.07 11.03 1.97
N GLY A 75 -18.45 10.94 0.79
CA GLY A 75 -18.18 12.11 -0.06
C GLY A 75 -17.16 13.11 0.48
N THR A 76 -16.09 12.64 1.14
CA THR A 76 -15.12 13.48 1.87
C THR A 76 -14.15 14.30 0.99
N GLU A 77 -14.46 14.49 -0.29
CA GLU A 77 -13.55 14.97 -1.33
C GLU A 77 -12.95 16.37 -1.10
N THR A 78 -13.56 17.17 -0.21
CA THR A 78 -13.13 18.54 0.08
C THR A 78 -12.75 18.72 1.55
N ILE A 79 -11.80 19.62 1.82
CA ILE A 79 -11.39 19.96 3.18
C ILE A 79 -12.50 20.61 4.02
N PHE A 80 -13.52 21.18 3.38
CA PHE A 80 -14.67 21.82 4.03
C PHE A 80 -15.76 20.81 4.41
N HIS A 81 -15.59 19.54 4.06
CA HIS A 81 -16.50 18.49 4.48
C HIS A 81 -16.43 18.30 6.01
N PRO A 82 -17.55 17.94 6.69
CA PRO A 82 -17.57 17.76 8.15
C PRO A 82 -16.52 16.79 8.70
N ALA A 83 -16.21 15.70 7.99
CA ALA A 83 -15.19 14.74 8.43
C ALA A 83 -13.77 15.35 8.51
N PRO A 84 -13.19 15.89 7.42
CA PRO A 84 -11.90 16.59 7.48
C PRO A 84 -11.87 17.70 8.53
N LEU A 85 -12.92 18.52 8.63
CA LEU A 85 -13.01 19.60 9.63
C LEU A 85 -12.97 19.05 11.07
N LEU A 86 -13.72 17.98 11.34
CA LEU A 86 -13.71 17.30 12.64
C LEU A 86 -12.32 16.77 12.98
N LEU A 87 -11.65 16.11 12.02
CA LEU A 87 -10.32 15.55 12.21
C LEU A 87 -9.25 16.63 12.43
N ILE A 88 -9.34 17.75 11.70
CA ILE A 88 -8.46 18.91 11.90
C ILE A 88 -8.69 19.52 13.28
N ALA A 89 -9.95 19.75 13.67
CA ALA A 89 -10.29 20.29 14.99
C ALA A 89 -9.78 19.39 16.11
N LEU A 90 -9.92 18.06 15.96
CA LEU A 90 -9.42 17.08 16.91
C LEU A 90 -7.89 17.07 16.97
N ALA A 91 -7.20 17.11 15.83
CA ALA A 91 -5.75 17.17 15.78
C ALA A 91 -5.19 18.43 16.46
N VAL A 92 -5.85 19.59 16.26
CA VAL A 92 -5.51 20.84 16.95
C VAL A 92 -5.76 20.71 18.45
N ALA A 93 -6.91 20.18 18.87
CA ALA A 93 -7.24 20.00 20.28
C ALA A 93 -6.25 19.08 21.00
N VAL A 94 -5.92 17.93 20.39
CA VAL A 94 -4.89 16.99 20.86
C VAL A 94 -3.56 17.71 21.06
N THR A 95 -3.10 18.41 20.02
CA THR A 95 -1.81 19.11 20.04
C THR A 95 -1.76 20.14 21.17
N VAL A 96 -2.79 20.98 21.27
CA VAL A 96 -2.88 22.02 22.30
C VAL A 96 -2.91 21.42 23.71
N PHE A 97 -3.72 20.38 23.94
CA PHE A 97 -3.78 19.77 25.28
C PHE A 97 -2.51 19.04 25.66
N CYS A 98 -1.89 18.29 24.74
CA CYS A 98 -0.63 17.60 25.00
C CYS A 98 0.46 18.60 25.42
N ILE A 99 0.58 19.71 24.69
CA ILE A 99 1.59 20.74 24.97
C ILE A 99 1.28 21.46 26.29
N LYS A 100 0.03 21.92 26.48
CA LYS A 100 -0.33 22.71 27.69
C LYS A 100 -0.25 21.90 28.98
N ARG A 101 -0.49 20.58 28.92
CA ARG A 101 -0.46 19.72 30.11
C ARG A 101 0.84 18.94 30.28
N GLY A 102 1.69 18.88 29.26
CA GLY A 102 2.87 18.01 29.27
C GLY A 102 2.53 16.52 29.23
N GLU A 103 1.30 16.16 28.85
CA GLU A 103 0.81 14.78 28.79
C GLU A 103 0.91 14.21 27.37
N HIS A 104 1.21 12.91 27.25
CA HIS A 104 1.23 12.17 25.98
C HIS A 104 2.15 12.75 24.87
N LEU A 105 3.11 13.61 25.22
CA LEU A 105 4.04 14.24 24.25
C LEU A 105 4.78 13.22 23.38
N LEU A 106 5.16 12.07 23.94
CA LEU A 106 5.81 11.00 23.17
C LEU A 106 4.89 10.44 22.07
N LEU A 107 3.60 10.25 22.39
CA LEU A 107 2.61 9.77 21.43
C LEU A 107 2.30 10.82 20.36
N LEU A 108 2.25 12.10 20.74
CA LEU A 108 2.11 13.21 19.79
C LEU A 108 3.31 13.26 18.83
N LEU A 109 4.53 13.12 19.33
CA LEU A 109 5.74 13.09 18.50
C LEU A 109 5.78 11.87 17.58
N TYR A 110 5.41 10.70 18.10
CA TYR A 110 5.29 9.48 17.30
C TYR A 110 4.26 9.66 16.17
N ALA A 111 3.10 10.24 16.49
CA ALA A 111 2.05 10.50 15.52
C ALA A 111 2.50 11.50 14.45
N ALA A 112 3.10 12.62 14.87
CA ALA A 112 3.61 13.64 13.96
C ALA A 112 4.72 13.09 13.03
N PHE A 113 5.65 12.31 13.58
CA PHE A 113 6.73 11.72 12.80
C PHE A 113 6.23 10.69 11.79
N SER A 114 5.30 9.82 12.21
CA SER A 114 4.72 8.81 11.31
C SER A 114 3.91 9.48 10.20
N MET A 115 3.11 10.50 10.52
CA MET A 115 2.43 11.30 9.50
C MET A 115 3.42 12.01 8.57
N GLY A 116 4.52 12.56 9.09
CA GLY A 116 5.57 13.17 8.27
C GLY A 116 6.19 12.20 7.26
N ILE A 117 6.49 10.96 7.68
CA ILE A 117 6.97 9.91 6.77
C ILE A 117 5.94 9.64 5.68
N VAL A 118 4.69 9.45 6.08
CA VAL A 118 3.60 9.08 5.17
C VAL A 118 3.30 10.16 4.13
N LEU A 119 3.41 11.43 4.52
CA LEU A 119 3.24 12.57 3.61
C LEU A 119 4.38 12.68 2.58
N LEU A 120 5.60 12.28 2.95
CA LEU A 120 6.76 12.31 2.06
C LEU A 120 6.95 11.02 1.25
N TRP A 121 6.27 9.94 1.64
CA TRP A 121 6.41 8.63 1.02
C TRP A 121 6.01 8.67 -0.46
N PRO A 122 6.64 7.90 -1.36
CA PRO A 122 6.32 7.96 -2.79
C PRO A 122 4.90 7.52 -3.16
N TRP A 123 4.20 6.83 -2.24
CA TRP A 123 2.85 6.33 -2.48
C TRP A 123 1.93 6.67 -1.31
N PRO A 124 0.74 7.21 -1.56
CA PRO A 124 -0.30 7.33 -0.53
C PRO A 124 -1.03 5.99 -0.33
N GLY A 125 -1.70 5.86 0.81
CA GLY A 125 -2.64 4.77 1.07
C GLY A 125 -2.93 4.58 2.57
N ASP A 126 -4.19 4.35 2.87
CA ASP A 126 -4.75 3.93 4.16
C ASP A 126 -3.91 2.89 4.93
N ARG A 127 -3.32 1.90 4.24
CA ARG A 127 -2.46 0.86 4.86
C ARG A 127 -1.28 1.44 5.64
N PHE A 128 -0.79 2.62 5.27
CA PHE A 128 0.31 3.27 5.99
C PHE A 128 -0.15 3.92 7.30
N LEU A 129 -1.46 4.10 7.47
CA LEU A 129 -2.06 4.59 8.71
C LEU A 129 -2.25 3.49 9.76
N VAL A 130 -2.30 2.21 9.36
CA VAL A 130 -2.57 1.09 10.28
C VAL A 130 -1.71 1.13 11.57
N PRO A 131 -0.39 1.40 11.52
CA PRO A 131 0.43 1.45 12.74
C PRO A 131 0.17 2.67 13.64
N ILE A 132 -0.43 3.74 13.12
CA ILE A 132 -0.69 4.98 13.87
C ILE A 132 -2.16 5.08 14.32
N VAL A 133 -3.09 4.35 13.70
CA VAL A 133 -4.53 4.36 14.06
C VAL A 133 -4.79 4.21 15.57
N PRO A 134 -4.21 3.23 16.29
CA PRO A 134 -4.45 3.10 17.73
C PRO A 134 -4.05 4.34 18.53
N VAL A 135 -2.96 5.01 18.12
CA VAL A 135 -2.47 6.23 18.76
C VAL A 135 -3.39 7.41 18.45
N LEU A 136 -3.86 7.57 17.20
CA LEU A 136 -4.80 8.61 16.83
C LEU A 136 -6.13 8.47 17.58
N VAL A 137 -6.65 7.24 17.69
CA VAL A 137 -7.88 6.95 18.42
C VAL A 137 -7.69 7.23 19.92
N LEU A 138 -6.60 6.77 20.53
CA LEU A 138 -6.31 7.03 21.94
C LEU A 138 -6.23 8.55 22.23
N LEU A 139 -5.44 9.28 21.45
CA LEU A 139 -5.29 10.73 21.61
C LEU A 139 -6.61 11.46 21.35
N GLY A 140 -7.37 11.02 20.34
CA GLY A 140 -8.69 11.57 20.02
C GLY A 140 -9.69 11.40 21.17
N VAL A 141 -9.82 10.19 21.71
CA VAL A 141 -10.68 9.90 22.86
C VAL A 141 -10.23 10.72 24.07
N TRP A 142 -8.93 10.75 24.36
CA TRP A 142 -8.39 11.55 25.46
C TRP A 142 -8.74 13.03 25.30
N ALA A 143 -8.57 13.62 24.12
CA ALA A 143 -8.92 15.01 23.87
C ALA A 143 -10.42 15.29 24.06
N VAL A 144 -11.30 14.38 23.61
CA VAL A 144 -12.75 14.48 23.85
C VAL A 144 -13.08 14.48 25.34
N LEU A 145 -12.41 13.65 26.15
CA LEU A 145 -12.57 13.66 27.61
C LEU A 145 -12.11 14.98 28.23
N GLN A 146 -11.04 15.59 27.72
CA GLN A 146 -10.61 16.92 28.18
C GLN A 146 -11.57 18.05 27.79
N ILE A 147 -12.20 17.93 26.62
CA ILE A 147 -13.24 18.88 26.18
C ILE A 147 -14.46 18.74 27.08
N ARG A 148 -14.90 17.51 27.35
CA ARG A 148 -16.00 17.22 28.28
C ARG A 148 -15.75 17.89 29.64
N ASP A 149 -14.57 17.69 30.22
CA ASP A 149 -14.25 18.22 31.56
C ASP A 149 -14.28 19.76 31.62
N ARG A 150 -14.09 20.43 30.49
CA ARG A 150 -14.22 21.89 30.40
C ARG A 150 -15.62 22.39 30.09
N LEU A 151 -16.41 21.64 29.31
CA LEU A 151 -17.69 22.12 28.77
C LEU A 151 -18.93 21.55 29.47
N ALA A 152 -18.86 20.31 29.97
CA ALA A 152 -20.01 19.61 30.52
C ALA A 152 -19.57 18.64 31.62
N GLY A 153 -19.63 19.08 32.88
CA GLY A 153 -19.39 18.23 34.04
C GLY A 153 -20.56 17.30 34.38
N GLY A 154 -20.32 16.31 35.23
CA GLY A 154 -21.36 15.45 35.81
C GLY A 154 -22.04 14.49 34.82
N GLN A 155 -23.35 14.26 34.99
CA GLN A 155 -24.10 13.29 34.17
C GLN A 155 -24.20 13.71 32.69
N VAL A 156 -24.34 15.00 32.40
CA VAL A 156 -24.51 15.52 31.02
C VAL A 156 -23.29 15.18 30.16
N GLY A 157 -22.08 15.48 30.65
CA GLY A 157 -20.85 15.12 29.95
C GLY A 157 -20.69 13.61 29.73
N ARG A 158 -21.15 12.80 30.68
CA ARG A 158 -21.14 11.34 30.55
C ARG A 158 -22.06 10.88 29.41
N PHE A 159 -23.27 11.43 29.31
CA PHE A 159 -24.19 11.10 28.22
C PHE A 159 -23.66 11.54 26.85
N VAL A 160 -23.02 12.71 26.75
CA VAL A 160 -22.38 13.18 25.51
C VAL A 160 -21.30 12.20 25.05
N VAL A 161 -20.39 11.78 25.95
CA VAL A 161 -19.33 10.83 25.61
C VAL A 161 -19.90 9.47 25.16
N TRP A 162 -20.90 8.94 25.86
CA TRP A 162 -21.56 7.70 25.45
C TRP A 162 -22.30 7.85 24.11
N GLY A 163 -22.92 9.01 23.86
CA GLY A 163 -23.53 9.32 22.57
C GLY A 163 -22.50 9.31 21.43
N CYS A 164 -21.35 9.99 21.60
CA CYS A 164 -20.26 9.95 20.63
C CYS A 164 -19.73 8.53 20.42
N PHE A 165 -19.54 7.76 21.50
CA PHE A 165 -19.12 6.36 21.41
C PHE A 165 -20.12 5.53 20.59
N LEU A 166 -21.42 5.66 20.86
CA LEU A 166 -22.46 4.95 20.12
C LEU A 166 -22.50 5.36 18.65
N VAL A 167 -22.36 6.65 18.34
CA VAL A 167 -22.26 7.13 16.95
C VAL A 167 -21.04 6.51 16.25
N CYS A 168 -19.88 6.47 16.90
CA CYS A 168 -18.70 5.83 16.34
C CYS A 168 -18.93 4.34 16.09
N VAL A 169 -19.47 3.60 17.06
CA VAL A 169 -19.70 2.14 16.94
C VAL A 169 -20.76 1.82 15.88
N ILE A 170 -21.92 2.49 15.93
CA ILE A 170 -23.02 2.27 14.98
C ILE A 170 -22.60 2.72 13.58
N GLY A 171 -21.85 3.82 13.47
CA GLY A 171 -21.31 4.32 12.21
C GLY A 171 -20.39 3.31 11.51
N GLN A 172 -19.68 2.45 12.25
CA GLN A 172 -18.84 1.42 11.62
C GLN A 172 -19.65 0.30 10.94
N ILE A 173 -20.92 0.08 11.32
CA ILE A 173 -21.69 -1.10 10.89
C ILE A 173 -21.77 -1.19 9.36
N GLY A 174 -22.02 -0.07 8.68
CA GLY A 174 -22.07 -0.03 7.22
C GLY A 174 -20.73 -0.42 6.57
N GLY A 175 -19.62 0.11 7.09
CA GLY A 175 -18.27 -0.22 6.62
C GLY A 175 -17.90 -1.69 6.86
N VAL A 176 -18.19 -2.21 8.06
CA VAL A 176 -17.95 -3.61 8.42
C VAL A 176 -18.78 -4.55 7.53
N LYS A 177 -20.05 -4.22 7.27
CA LYS A 177 -20.89 -5.00 6.36
C LYS A 177 -20.33 -5.02 4.94
N ARG A 178 -19.97 -3.86 4.39
CA ARG A 178 -19.33 -3.78 3.06
C ARG A 178 -18.06 -4.61 2.99
N LEU A 179 -17.25 -4.60 4.05
CA LEU A 179 -16.03 -5.40 4.11
C LEU A 179 -16.33 -6.91 4.18
N ALA A 180 -17.35 -7.31 4.94
CA ALA A 180 -17.80 -8.70 5.00
C ALA A 180 -18.34 -9.17 3.63
N ASP A 181 -19.16 -8.35 2.97
CA ASP A 181 -19.69 -8.64 1.63
C ASP A 181 -18.54 -8.74 0.60
N TYR A 182 -17.56 -7.82 0.67
CA TYR A 182 -16.38 -7.86 -0.18
C TYR A 182 -15.50 -9.10 0.05
N ALA A 183 -15.32 -9.51 1.30
CA ALA A 183 -14.52 -10.70 1.65
C ALA A 183 -15.19 -12.01 1.19
N ALA A 184 -16.52 -12.03 1.09
CA ALA A 184 -17.29 -13.17 0.60
C ALA A 184 -17.46 -13.18 -0.92
N ALA A 185 -17.14 -12.08 -1.61
CA ALA A 185 -17.30 -11.95 -3.04
C ALA A 185 -16.24 -12.77 -3.81
N ASP A 186 -16.61 -13.22 -5.01
CA ASP A 186 -15.67 -13.82 -5.94
C ASP A 186 -14.58 -12.83 -6.38
N TYR A 187 -13.45 -13.37 -6.83
CA TYR A 187 -12.40 -12.55 -7.43
C TYR A 187 -12.95 -11.74 -8.60
N PRO A 188 -12.56 -10.46 -8.73
CA PRO A 188 -12.84 -9.68 -9.93
C PRO A 188 -12.36 -10.43 -11.18
N PRO A 189 -13.04 -10.29 -12.33
CA PRO A 189 -12.79 -11.15 -13.50
C PRO A 189 -11.30 -11.28 -13.90
N PRO A 190 -10.48 -10.20 -13.95
CA PRO A 190 -9.06 -10.35 -14.27
C PRO A 190 -8.28 -11.22 -13.28
N TRP A 191 -8.58 -11.09 -11.98
CA TRP A 191 -7.94 -11.90 -10.94
C TRP A 191 -8.42 -13.35 -10.96
N LEU A 192 -9.70 -13.57 -11.26
CA LEU A 192 -10.24 -14.91 -11.45
C LEU A 192 -9.55 -15.63 -12.62
N ARG A 193 -9.32 -14.95 -13.75
CA ARG A 193 -8.61 -15.54 -14.91
C ARG A 193 -7.15 -15.81 -14.61
N TYR A 194 -6.50 -14.90 -13.89
CA TYR A 194 -5.13 -15.12 -13.44
C TYR A 194 -5.01 -16.33 -12.48
N TYR A 195 -6.01 -16.51 -11.60
CA TYR A 195 -6.12 -17.71 -10.77
C TYR A 195 -6.30 -18.98 -11.61
N GLN A 196 -7.18 -18.96 -12.62
CA GLN A 196 -7.39 -20.09 -13.53
C GLN A 196 -6.15 -20.43 -14.36
N ALA A 197 -5.38 -19.43 -14.81
CA ALA A 197 -4.07 -19.64 -15.44
C ALA A 197 -3.12 -20.41 -14.51
N GLY A 198 -3.10 -20.05 -13.22
CA GLY A 198 -2.35 -20.77 -12.20
C GLY A 198 -2.83 -22.20 -11.98
N GLN A 199 -4.15 -22.44 -11.98
CA GLN A 199 -4.71 -23.80 -11.89
C GLN A 199 -4.35 -24.64 -13.12
N TRP A 200 -4.39 -24.05 -14.32
CA TRP A 200 -3.98 -24.72 -15.54
C TRP A 200 -2.50 -25.11 -15.48
N LEU A 201 -1.62 -24.18 -15.07
CA LEU A 201 -0.20 -24.47 -14.87
C LEU A 201 0.00 -25.58 -13.83
N LYS A 202 -0.82 -25.60 -12.76
CA LYS A 202 -0.76 -26.67 -11.75
C LYS A 202 -1.03 -28.06 -12.32
N ALA A 203 -1.96 -28.15 -13.27
CA ALA A 203 -2.37 -29.42 -13.85
C ALA A 203 -1.53 -29.84 -15.08
N ASN A 204 -0.91 -28.90 -15.79
CA ASN A 204 -0.32 -29.16 -17.11
C ASN A 204 1.19 -28.87 -17.22
N ALA A 205 1.77 -28.04 -16.35
CA ALA A 205 3.20 -27.77 -16.35
C ALA A 205 3.95 -28.78 -15.48
N SER A 206 5.23 -29.03 -15.79
CA SER A 206 6.13 -29.78 -14.90
C SER A 206 6.25 -29.10 -13.53
N GLU A 207 6.59 -29.87 -12.49
CA GLU A 207 6.76 -29.36 -11.12
C GLU A 207 7.97 -28.43 -10.99
N ASP A 208 9.01 -28.63 -11.82
CA ASP A 208 10.22 -27.81 -11.87
C ASP A 208 10.12 -26.61 -12.82
N ALA A 209 8.98 -26.44 -13.50
CA ALA A 209 8.78 -25.38 -14.48
C ALA A 209 8.88 -23.99 -13.84
N ILE A 210 9.50 -23.06 -14.57
CA ILE A 210 9.67 -21.66 -14.16
C ILE A 210 8.66 -20.78 -14.90
N VAL A 211 7.86 -20.04 -14.14
CA VAL A 211 6.80 -19.17 -14.64
C VAL A 211 7.21 -17.70 -14.51
N LEU A 212 7.30 -16.97 -15.62
CA LEU A 212 7.47 -15.52 -15.60
C LEU A 212 6.13 -14.81 -15.60
N CYS A 213 5.90 -13.94 -14.61
CA CYS A 213 4.66 -13.19 -14.50
C CYS A 213 4.80 -11.96 -13.58
N ARG A 214 3.79 -11.07 -13.59
CA ARG A 214 3.82 -9.83 -12.80
C ARG A 214 3.65 -10.06 -11.30
N LYS A 215 2.82 -11.03 -10.89
CA LYS A 215 2.45 -11.32 -9.49
C LYS A 215 2.92 -12.71 -9.05
N GLY A 216 4.23 -12.93 -9.11
CA GLY A 216 4.86 -14.23 -8.88
C GLY A 216 4.52 -14.91 -7.55
N TYR A 217 4.40 -14.17 -6.44
CA TYR A 217 4.03 -14.77 -5.15
C TYR A 217 2.64 -15.44 -5.19
N TRP A 218 1.66 -14.75 -5.79
CA TRP A 218 0.31 -15.29 -5.92
C TRP A 218 0.26 -16.46 -6.90
N MET A 219 0.95 -16.33 -8.03
CA MET A 219 1.07 -17.42 -9.00
C MET A 219 1.75 -18.66 -8.40
N TYR A 220 2.78 -18.48 -7.56
CA TYR A 220 3.43 -19.57 -6.84
C TYR A 220 2.46 -20.28 -5.90
N ILE A 221 1.65 -19.55 -5.13
CA ILE A 221 0.65 -20.16 -4.23
C ILE A 221 -0.35 -21.02 -5.00
N VAL A 222 -0.85 -20.51 -6.13
CA VAL A 222 -1.91 -21.18 -6.90
C VAL A 222 -1.35 -22.34 -7.73
N SER A 223 -0.26 -22.09 -8.45
CA SER A 223 0.33 -23.07 -9.37
C SER A 223 1.27 -24.05 -8.69
N GLY A 224 1.93 -23.68 -7.60
CA GLY A 224 3.04 -24.43 -6.99
C GLY A 224 4.36 -24.35 -7.75
N ARG A 225 4.46 -23.55 -8.82
CA ARG A 225 5.65 -23.47 -9.69
C ARG A 225 6.50 -22.27 -9.32
N ARG A 226 7.83 -22.41 -9.43
CA ARG A 226 8.75 -21.28 -9.19
C ARG A 226 8.38 -20.12 -10.10
N CYS A 227 8.23 -18.94 -9.53
CA CYS A 227 7.86 -17.74 -10.28
C CYS A 227 8.98 -16.71 -10.27
N VAL A 228 9.21 -16.08 -11.42
CA VAL A 228 10.14 -14.95 -11.58
C VAL A 228 9.40 -13.74 -12.14
N GLY A 229 9.88 -12.54 -11.81
CA GLY A 229 9.40 -11.30 -12.39
C GLY A 229 9.97 -11.07 -13.79
N PHE A 230 9.76 -9.87 -14.33
CA PHE A 230 10.43 -9.38 -15.53
C PHE A 230 11.00 -7.98 -15.27
N PRO A 231 12.12 -7.61 -15.91
CA PRO A 231 12.64 -6.25 -15.83
C PRO A 231 11.68 -5.26 -16.49
N PHE A 232 11.60 -4.05 -15.95
CA PHE A 232 10.85 -2.94 -16.55
C PHE A 232 11.77 -2.22 -17.54
N ASP A 233 12.08 -2.92 -18.62
CA ASP A 233 13.12 -2.52 -19.56
C ASP A 233 12.75 -2.95 -21.00
N GLU A 234 13.62 -2.63 -21.94
CA GLU A 234 13.46 -2.88 -23.37
C GLU A 234 13.19 -4.37 -23.70
N PRO A 235 12.42 -4.68 -24.77
CA PRO A 235 12.11 -6.04 -25.21
C PRO A 235 13.27 -7.03 -25.20
N ALA A 236 14.43 -6.64 -25.74
CA ALA A 236 15.62 -7.48 -25.81
C ALA A 236 16.14 -7.90 -24.42
N LYS A 237 16.07 -7.01 -23.43
CA LYS A 237 16.50 -7.30 -22.05
C LYS A 237 15.48 -8.17 -21.30
N VAL A 238 14.19 -8.01 -21.58
CA VAL A 238 13.14 -8.90 -21.07
C VAL A 238 13.34 -10.32 -21.61
N LEU A 239 13.62 -10.46 -22.90
CA LEU A 239 13.91 -11.76 -23.52
C LEU A 239 15.19 -12.38 -22.93
N ALA A 240 16.29 -11.62 -22.85
CA ALA A 240 17.53 -12.09 -22.25
C ALA A 240 17.36 -12.51 -20.77
N HIS A 241 16.44 -11.87 -20.04
CA HIS A 241 16.07 -12.28 -18.69
C HIS A 241 15.34 -13.63 -18.70
N MET A 242 14.39 -13.86 -19.62
CA MET A 242 13.71 -15.16 -19.75
C MET A 242 14.69 -16.30 -19.98
N GLU A 243 15.67 -16.10 -20.88
CA GLU A 243 16.72 -17.10 -21.15
C GLU A 243 17.59 -17.37 -19.92
N ARG A 244 18.05 -16.30 -19.26
CA ARG A 244 18.92 -16.40 -18.08
C ARG A 244 18.23 -17.11 -16.92
N GLU A 245 16.96 -16.81 -16.67
CA GLU A 245 16.17 -17.45 -15.61
C GLU A 245 15.63 -18.82 -16.02
N LYS A 246 15.87 -19.25 -17.27
CA LYS A 246 15.40 -20.53 -17.85
C LYS A 246 13.88 -20.67 -17.78
N VAL A 247 13.15 -19.60 -18.06
CA VAL A 247 11.68 -19.56 -18.06
C VAL A 247 11.11 -20.63 -18.99
N ASP A 248 10.06 -21.32 -18.56
CA ASP A 248 9.33 -22.31 -19.37
C ASP A 248 7.97 -21.76 -19.81
N TYR A 249 7.32 -20.98 -18.93
CA TYR A 249 6.01 -20.40 -19.20
C TYR A 249 5.97 -18.90 -18.86
N VAL A 250 5.20 -18.15 -19.63
CA VAL A 250 4.92 -16.72 -19.40
C VAL A 250 3.42 -16.55 -19.24
N VAL A 251 3.00 -15.86 -18.18
CA VAL A 251 1.59 -15.47 -18.00
C VAL A 251 1.40 -14.02 -18.39
N LEU A 252 0.72 -13.80 -19.53
CA LEU A 252 0.32 -12.49 -20.01
C LEU A 252 -1.08 -12.19 -19.48
N GLU A 253 -1.21 -11.14 -18.66
CA GLU A 253 -2.43 -10.81 -17.91
C GLU A 253 -2.78 -9.31 -18.02
N SER A 254 -4.00 -8.95 -17.58
CA SER A 254 -4.46 -7.57 -17.46
C SER A 254 -5.09 -7.28 -16.08
N LEU A 255 -4.28 -7.33 -15.03
CA LEU A 255 -4.62 -7.11 -13.62
C LEU A 255 -4.71 -5.61 -13.26
N GLY A 256 -4.73 -4.71 -14.25
CA GLY A 256 -4.84 -3.27 -14.06
C GLY A 256 -3.53 -2.55 -13.71
N PHE A 257 -2.38 -3.23 -13.77
CA PHE A 257 -1.07 -2.61 -13.60
C PHE A 257 -0.40 -2.35 -14.95
N PRO A 258 0.26 -1.19 -15.15
CA PRO A 258 0.75 -0.80 -16.47
C PRO A 258 1.94 -1.64 -16.96
N GLN A 259 2.70 -2.28 -16.06
CA GLN A 259 3.99 -2.87 -16.42
C GLN A 259 3.87 -4.04 -17.41
N THR A 260 2.80 -4.84 -17.30
CA THR A 260 2.58 -5.95 -18.24
C THR A 260 2.35 -5.42 -19.66
N GLY A 261 1.54 -4.37 -19.81
CA GLY A 261 1.31 -3.71 -21.10
C GLY A 261 2.51 -2.91 -21.61
N GLN A 262 3.32 -2.33 -20.72
CA GLN A 262 4.46 -1.48 -21.09
C GLN A 262 5.75 -2.25 -21.40
N TYR A 263 5.99 -3.39 -20.77
CA TYR A 263 7.28 -4.09 -20.86
C TYR A 263 7.14 -5.54 -21.33
N LEU A 264 6.20 -6.30 -20.77
CA LEU A 264 6.05 -7.73 -21.12
C LEU A 264 5.39 -7.93 -22.49
N TYR A 265 4.29 -7.22 -22.76
CA TYR A 265 3.56 -7.34 -24.02
C TYR A 265 4.41 -6.93 -25.24
N PRO A 266 5.16 -5.81 -25.23
CA PRO A 266 6.06 -5.47 -26.34
C PRO A 266 7.14 -6.54 -26.58
N ALA A 267 7.69 -7.13 -25.53
CA ALA A 267 8.66 -8.22 -25.66
C ALA A 267 8.06 -9.47 -26.32
N ILE A 268 6.84 -9.86 -25.91
CA ILE A 268 6.12 -10.97 -26.54
C ILE A 268 5.83 -10.67 -28.01
N LYS A 269 5.42 -9.44 -28.33
CA LYS A 269 5.08 -9.04 -29.69
C LYS A 269 6.30 -8.99 -30.61
N GLU A 270 7.43 -8.46 -30.15
CA GLU A 270 8.66 -8.35 -30.95
C GLU A 270 9.27 -9.73 -31.24
N TYR A 271 9.21 -10.64 -30.27
CA TYR A 271 9.75 -12.00 -30.37
C TYR A 271 8.63 -13.05 -30.46
N GLU A 272 7.56 -12.78 -31.18
CA GLU A 272 6.34 -13.61 -31.23
C GLU A 272 6.62 -15.09 -31.53
N SER A 273 7.58 -15.36 -32.43
CA SER A 273 7.99 -16.73 -32.80
C SER A 273 8.59 -17.54 -31.63
N ARG A 274 8.94 -16.88 -30.51
CA ARG A 274 9.46 -17.51 -29.29
C ARG A 274 8.36 -17.93 -28.31
N PHE A 275 7.09 -17.66 -28.61
CA PHE A 275 5.98 -17.91 -27.71
C PHE A 275 4.90 -18.76 -28.39
N GLN A 276 4.45 -19.79 -27.68
CA GLN A 276 3.31 -20.60 -28.11
C GLN A 276 2.18 -20.46 -27.09
N VAL A 277 1.00 -20.03 -27.53
CA VAL A 277 -0.19 -20.03 -26.66
C VAL A 277 -0.57 -21.48 -26.33
N VAL A 278 -0.54 -21.83 -25.05
CA VAL A 278 -0.93 -23.16 -24.56
C VAL A 278 -2.24 -23.14 -23.77
N TRP A 279 -2.65 -21.96 -23.30
CA TRP A 279 -3.95 -21.73 -22.69
C TRP A 279 -4.32 -20.25 -22.80
N HIS A 280 -5.61 -19.96 -22.93
CA HIS A 280 -6.13 -18.61 -22.82
C HIS A 280 -7.57 -18.62 -22.28
N ASP A 281 -7.97 -17.54 -21.63
CA ASP A 281 -9.39 -17.29 -21.32
C ASP A 281 -10.11 -16.65 -22.52
N PRO A 282 -11.34 -17.06 -22.85
CA PRO A 282 -12.06 -16.52 -24.00
C PRO A 282 -12.73 -15.15 -23.75
N VAL A 283 -12.85 -14.71 -22.49
CA VAL A 283 -13.60 -13.50 -22.12
C VAL A 283 -12.68 -12.36 -21.74
N VAL A 284 -11.75 -12.60 -20.82
CA VAL A 284 -10.77 -11.59 -20.36
C VAL A 284 -9.39 -12.03 -20.84
N PRO A 285 -8.70 -11.23 -21.67
CA PRO A 285 -7.44 -11.62 -22.30
C PRO A 285 -6.36 -11.93 -21.26
N THR A 286 -6.24 -13.20 -20.92
CA THR A 286 -5.22 -13.79 -20.05
C THR A 286 -4.71 -15.03 -20.75
N PHE A 287 -3.39 -15.11 -20.93
CA PHE A 287 -2.75 -16.16 -21.71
C PHE A 287 -1.65 -16.83 -20.88
N VAL A 288 -1.54 -18.15 -21.01
CA VAL A 288 -0.33 -18.88 -20.65
C VAL A 288 0.39 -19.20 -21.95
N LEU A 289 1.61 -18.71 -22.07
CA LEU A 289 2.48 -18.90 -23.22
C LEU A 289 3.61 -19.84 -22.81
N ARG A 290 3.91 -20.85 -23.62
CA ARG A 290 5.15 -21.61 -23.52
C ARG A 290 6.27 -20.81 -24.16
N PHE A 291 7.36 -20.62 -23.44
CA PHE A 291 8.56 -19.96 -23.97
C PHE A 291 9.44 -20.99 -24.67
N LEU A 292 9.70 -20.77 -25.96
CA LEU A 292 10.53 -21.64 -26.78
C LEU A 292 11.98 -21.19 -26.66
N ARG A 293 12.72 -21.72 -25.69
CA ARG A 293 14.16 -21.47 -25.47
C ARG A 293 15.00 -21.80 -26.71
N LEU A 294 16.11 -21.08 -26.87
CA LEU A 294 17.16 -21.40 -27.86
C LEU A 294 18.08 -22.50 -27.33
#